data_AF-A0A3C1ZFA3-F1
#
_entry.id   AF-A0A3C1ZFA3-F1
#
_cell.length_a   1.000
_cell.length_b   1.000
_cell.length_c   1.000
_cell.angle_alpha   90.00
_cell.angle_beta   90.00
_cell.angle_gamma   90.00
#
_symmetry.space_group_name_H-M   'P 1'
#
loop_
_entity.id
_entity.type
_entity.pdbx_description
1 polymer ?
#
loop_
_entity_poly.entity_id
_entity_poly.type
_entity_poly.pdbx_seq_one_letter_code
_entity_poly.pdbx_strand_id
1 'polypeptide(L)'
;MYIFMIEKHLIPFFNERATIMESDVQEFVDRQLEAGHSVKTVKGVVTVLRMIAIYASKQKGCLPPVGWQLHYNAGAPCRRTTENVLNVKEYKALVNHVSKHVTCLNLGVLLALTTGMRIGELCALQWQDINVKHGVVDD
;
A
#
# COMPACT_ATOMS: atom_id res chain seq x y z
N MET A 1 5.02 -0.83 -8.45
CA MET A 1 5.02 0.01 -7.23
C MET A 1 6.42 0.48 -6.84
N TYR A 2 7.38 -0.41 -6.64
CA TYR A 2 8.75 -0.04 -6.24
C TYR A 2 9.50 0.83 -7.27
N ILE A 3 9.43 0.50 -8.56
CA ILE A 3 10.06 1.29 -9.64
C ILE A 3 9.56 2.73 -9.63
N PHE A 4 8.25 2.94 -9.51
CA PHE A 4 7.66 4.27 -9.42
C PHE A 4 8.19 5.08 -8.23
N MET A 5 8.36 4.46 -7.06
CA MET A 5 8.94 5.13 -5.89
C MET A 5 10.39 5.58 -6.17
N ILE A 6 11.16 4.74 -6.87
CA ILE A 6 12.54 5.02 -7.23
C ILE A 6 12.60 6.16 -8.25
N GLU A 7 11.91 6.03 -9.38
CA GLU A 7 11.97 6.99 -10.49
C GLU A 7 11.40 8.36 -10.14
N LYS A 8 10.29 8.38 -9.39
CA LYS A 8 9.58 9.63 -9.11
C LYS A 8 10.12 10.38 -7.89
N HIS A 9 10.62 9.66 -6.89
CA HIS A 9 10.96 10.28 -5.60
C HIS A 9 12.46 10.15 -5.26
N LEU A 10 13.07 8.98 -5.46
CA LEU A 10 14.47 8.77 -5.04
C LEU A 10 15.48 9.34 -6.06
N ILE A 11 15.34 9.01 -7.34
CA ILE A 11 16.28 9.47 -8.39
C ILE A 11 16.33 11.01 -8.48
N PRO A 12 15.20 11.74 -8.53
CA PRO A 12 15.23 13.19 -8.69
C PRO A 12 15.86 13.93 -7.50
N PHE A 13 15.83 13.32 -6.31
CA PHE A 13 16.34 13.96 -5.09
C PHE A 13 17.78 13.58 -4.78
N PHE A 14 18.12 12.28 -4.80
CA PHE A 14 19.45 11.80 -4.44
C PHE A 14 20.43 11.79 -5.63
N ASN A 15 19.92 11.74 -6.86
CA ASN A 15 20.71 11.75 -8.09
C ASN A 15 21.89 10.75 -8.04
N GLU A 16 23.06 11.10 -8.59
CA GLU A 16 24.28 10.28 -8.57
C GLU A 16 25.11 10.42 -7.27
N ARG A 17 24.50 10.76 -6.12
CA ARG A 17 25.25 10.83 -4.85
C ARG A 17 25.79 9.45 -4.47
N ALA A 18 27.11 9.36 -4.34
CA ALA A 18 27.80 8.12 -3.94
C ALA A 18 27.59 7.75 -2.46
N THR A 19 27.27 8.74 -1.62
CA THR A 19 27.05 8.57 -0.18
C THR A 19 25.77 9.30 0.22
N ILE A 20 24.95 8.63 1.03
CA ILE A 20 23.70 9.18 1.56
C ILE A 20 23.82 9.22 3.09
N MET A 21 23.82 10.43 3.66
CA MET A 21 23.85 10.64 5.10
C MET A 21 22.43 10.72 5.68
N GLU A 22 22.30 10.55 6.99
CA GLU A 22 21.00 10.66 7.67
C GLU A 22 20.33 12.01 7.45
N SER A 23 21.12 13.10 7.45
CA SER A 23 20.65 14.46 7.17
C SER A 23 20.03 14.60 5.78
N ASP A 24 20.60 13.95 4.77
CA ASP A 24 20.06 13.99 3.40
C ASP A 24 18.68 13.30 3.33
N VAL A 25 18.53 12.20 4.09
CA VAL A 25 17.26 11.46 4.15
C VAL A 25 16.23 12.21 4.98
N GLN A 26 16.65 12.93 6.02
CA GLN A 26 15.76 13.81 6.78
C GLN A 26 15.26 14.96 5.91
N GLU A 27 16.14 15.62 5.15
CA GLU A 27 15.76 16.67 4.21
C GLU A 27 14.79 16.13 3.14
N PHE A 28 15.04 14.92 2.63
CA PHE A 28 14.11 14.25 1.72
C PHE A 28 12.73 14.08 2.35
N VAL A 29 12.66 13.54 3.58
CA VAL A 29 11.39 13.34 4.30
C VAL A 29 10.64 14.66 4.43
N ASP A 30 11.32 15.72 4.85
CA ASP A 30 10.69 17.03 5.08
C ASP A 30 10.14 17.60 3.77
N ARG A 31 10.93 17.58 2.67
CA ARG A 31 10.45 18.05 1.36
C ARG A 31 9.27 17.24 0.83
N GLN A 32 9.24 15.92 1.05
CA GLN A 32 8.10 15.11 0.62
C GLN A 32 6.84 15.40 1.43
N LEU A 33 6.97 15.69 2.72
CA LEU A 33 5.85 16.10 3.57
C LEU A 33 5.34 17.50 3.19
N GLU A 34 6.22 18.45 2.90
CA GLU A 34 5.87 19.78 2.37
C GLU A 34 5.16 19.70 1.01
N ALA A 35 5.56 18.76 0.16
CA ALA A 35 4.89 18.46 -1.11
C ALA A 35 3.49 17.83 -0.95
N GLY A 36 3.03 17.61 0.29
CA GLY A 36 1.70 17.08 0.60
C GLY A 36 1.59 15.55 0.54
N HIS A 37 2.71 14.83 0.47
CA HIS A 37 2.66 13.38 0.58
C HIS A 37 2.33 12.92 1.99
N SER A 38 1.51 11.87 2.11
CA SER A 38 1.18 11.30 3.41
C SER A 38 2.41 10.68 4.07
N VAL A 39 2.47 10.71 5.40
CA VAL A 39 3.53 10.04 6.18
C VAL A 39 3.65 8.55 5.80
N LYS A 40 2.54 7.88 5.50
CA LYS A 40 2.53 6.47 5.06
C LYS A 40 3.29 6.31 3.75
N THR A 41 3.04 7.19 2.78
CA THR A 41 3.73 7.19 1.49
C THR A 41 5.22 7.44 1.67
N VAL A 42 5.60 8.48 2.41
CA VAL A 42 7.01 8.85 2.64
C VAL A 42 7.76 7.73 3.35
N LYS A 43 7.19 7.13 4.41
CA LYS A 43 7.75 5.96 5.08
C LYS A 43 7.96 4.78 4.12
N GLY A 44 7.00 4.54 3.22
CA GLY A 44 7.14 3.50 2.19
C GLY A 44 8.36 3.74 1.31
N VAL A 45 8.54 4.96 0.80
CA VAL A 45 9.70 5.34 -0.03
C VAL A 45 11.01 5.23 0.73
N VAL A 46 11.06 5.69 1.99
CA VAL A 46 12.25 5.57 2.86
C VAL A 46 12.60 4.11 3.14
N THR A 47 11.61 3.23 3.34
CA THR A 47 11.87 1.79 3.49
C THR A 47 12.55 1.22 2.26
N VAL A 48 12.10 1.59 1.05
CA VAL A 48 12.76 1.18 -0.19
C VAL A 48 14.20 1.68 -0.24
N LEU A 49 14.44 2.95 0.10
CA LEU A 49 15.79 3.50 0.17
C LEU A 49 16.69 2.75 1.16
N ARG A 50 16.16 2.41 2.34
CA ARG A 50 16.88 1.62 3.35
C ARG A 50 17.23 0.22 2.81
N MET A 51 16.32 -0.43 2.10
CA MET A 51 16.59 -1.74 1.48
C MET A 51 17.69 -1.65 0.42
N ILE A 52 17.69 -0.60 -0.40
CA ILE A 52 18.75 -0.34 -1.39
C ILE A 52 20.10 -0.15 -0.69
N ALA A 53 20.16 0.66 0.37
CA ALA A 53 21.39 0.93 1.08
C ALA A 53 21.93 -0.30 1.84
N ILE A 54 21.07 -1.13 2.42
CA ILE A 54 21.44 -2.43 3.02
C ILE A 54 21.95 -3.40 1.96
N TYR A 55 21.35 -3.43 0.77
CA TYR A 55 21.84 -4.27 -0.32
C TYR A 55 23.22 -3.82 -0.79
N ALA A 56 23.43 -2.51 -0.95
CA ALA A 56 24.70 -1.93 -1.35
C ALA A 56 25.81 -2.14 -0.31
N SER A 57 25.50 -2.06 0.99
CA SER A 57 26.47 -2.36 2.06
C SER A 57 26.93 -3.82 2.04
N LYS A 58 26.00 -4.75 1.83
CA LYS A 58 26.30 -6.20 1.74
C LYS A 58 27.13 -6.57 0.52
N GLN A 59 26.84 -5.96 -0.64
CA GLN A 59 27.49 -6.34 -1.90
C GLN A 59 28.85 -5.67 -2.13
N LYS A 60 28.99 -4.39 -1.73
CA LYS A 60 30.20 -3.62 -2.02
C LYS A 60 31.03 -3.28 -0.78
N GLY A 61 30.55 -3.54 0.43
CA GLY A 61 31.23 -3.16 1.67
C GLY A 61 31.38 -1.64 1.86
N CYS A 62 30.77 -0.82 0.99
CA CYS A 62 31.01 0.62 0.91
C CYS A 62 30.17 1.46 1.87
N LEU A 63 29.21 0.87 2.57
CA LEU A 63 28.24 1.62 3.38
C LEU A 63 28.15 1.03 4.79
N PRO A 64 28.28 1.85 5.85
CA PRO A 64 28.04 1.38 7.21
C PRO A 64 26.58 0.92 7.38
N PRO A 65 26.27 0.09 8.40
CA PRO A 65 24.90 -0.31 8.69
C PRO A 65 23.99 0.91 8.82
N VAL A 66 22.94 0.96 8.01
CA VAL A 66 22.04 2.10 7.94
C VAL A 66 21.10 2.10 9.15
N GLY A 67 21.44 2.94 10.13
CA GLY A 67 20.71 3.13 11.38
C GLY A 67 19.89 4.43 11.46
N TRP A 68 19.48 5.02 10.33
CA TRP A 68 18.84 6.34 10.31
C TRP A 68 17.63 6.46 11.25
N GLN A 69 17.66 7.48 12.11
CA GLN A 69 16.59 7.83 13.04
C GLN A 69 15.86 9.09 12.55
N LEU A 70 14.91 8.87 11.63
CA LEU A 70 14.22 9.95 10.94
C LEU A 70 12.99 10.43 11.71
N HIS A 71 12.81 11.75 11.74
CA HIS A 71 11.67 12.43 12.32
C HIS A 71 10.64 12.71 11.23
N TYR A 72 9.39 12.34 11.48
CA TYR A 72 8.28 12.57 10.55
C TYR A 72 7.35 13.60 11.17
N ASN A 73 7.80 14.86 11.16
CA ASN A 73 7.06 15.98 11.75
C ASN A 73 5.91 16.37 10.83
N ALA A 74 4.82 15.60 10.85
CA ALA A 74 3.60 15.97 10.17
C ALA A 74 2.94 17.14 10.95
N GLY A 75 3.17 18.37 10.51
CA GLY A 75 2.52 19.56 11.07
C GLY A 75 0.99 19.57 10.91
N ALA A 76 0.45 18.65 10.10
CA ALA A 76 -0.97 18.38 10.03
C ALA A 76 -1.27 17.04 10.75
N PRO A 77 -2.37 16.95 11.53
CA PRO A 77 -2.81 15.67 12.05
C PRO A 77 -2.94 14.74 10.85
N CYS A 78 -2.15 13.67 10.85
CA CYS A 78 -2.30 12.57 9.91
C CYS A 78 -3.78 12.22 10.02
N ARG A 79 -4.58 12.63 9.03
CA ARG A 79 -5.99 12.30 8.97
C ARG A 79 -5.94 10.80 8.83
N ARG A 80 -6.02 10.10 9.96
CA ARG A 80 -6.37 8.70 10.01
C ARG A 80 -7.68 8.73 9.27
N THR A 81 -7.64 8.41 7.98
CA THR A 81 -8.78 7.89 7.27
C THR A 81 -9.11 6.69 8.13
N THR A 82 -10.01 6.89 9.08
CA THR A 82 -10.89 5.84 9.55
C THR A 82 -11.34 5.21 8.26
N GLU A 83 -10.75 4.08 7.90
CA GLU A 83 -11.20 3.32 6.76
C GLU A 83 -12.71 3.24 6.98
N ASN A 84 -13.50 3.79 6.05
CA ASN A 84 -14.94 3.89 6.21
C ASN A 84 -15.48 2.46 6.15
N VAL A 85 -15.42 1.76 7.28
CA VAL A 85 -15.96 0.43 7.44
C VAL A 85 -17.47 0.60 7.42
N LEU A 86 -18.13 -0.18 6.56
CA LEU A 86 -19.58 -0.21 6.50
C LEU A 86 -20.13 -0.60 7.86
N ASN A 87 -21.01 0.24 8.39
CA ASN A 87 -21.75 -0.14 9.59
C ASN A 87 -22.82 -1.19 9.24
N VAL A 88 -23.40 -1.82 10.26
CA VAL A 88 -24.39 -2.90 10.08
C VAL A 88 -25.60 -2.47 9.24
N LYS A 89 -26.01 -1.19 9.33
CA LYS A 89 -27.16 -0.68 8.55
C LYS A 89 -26.80 -0.50 7.08
N GLU A 90 -25.62 0.07 6.80
CA GLU A 90 -25.10 0.25 5.45
C GLU A 90 -24.86 -1.09 4.76
N TYR A 91 -24.26 -2.05 5.47
CA TYR A 91 -24.07 -3.41 4.98
C TYR A 91 -25.41 -4.05 4.59
N LYS A 92 -26.41 -4.02 5.47
CA LYS A 92 -27.75 -4.58 5.19
C LYS A 92 -28.42 -3.88 4.01
N ALA A 93 -28.31 -2.56 3.89
CA ALA A 93 -28.87 -1.81 2.78
C ALA A 93 -28.19 -2.19 1.46
N LEU A 94 -26.86 -2.31 1.45
CA LEU A 94 -26.09 -2.71 0.28
C LEU A 94 -26.44 -4.14 -0.16
N VAL A 95 -26.42 -5.11 0.75
CA VAL A 95 -26.79 -6.51 0.46
C VAL A 95 -28.21 -6.59 -0.10
N ASN A 96 -29.18 -5.90 0.51
CA ASN A 96 -30.55 -5.89 0.02
C ASN A 96 -30.68 -5.30 -1.39
N HIS A 97 -29.88 -4.28 -1.71
CA HIS A 97 -29.89 -3.66 -3.04
C HIS A 97 -29.28 -4.59 -4.10
N VAL A 98 -28.08 -5.12 -3.84
CA VAL A 98 -27.38 -5.98 -4.82
C VAL A 98 -28.11 -7.30 -5.04
N SER A 99 -28.76 -7.86 -4.02
CA SER A 99 -29.57 -9.09 -4.14
C SER A 99 -30.85 -8.89 -4.97
N LYS A 100 -31.40 -7.67 -5.02
CA LYS A 100 -32.59 -7.35 -5.84
C LYS A 100 -32.24 -7.03 -7.29
N HIS A 101 -31.01 -6.64 -7.57
CA HIS A 101 -30.53 -6.25 -8.89
C HIS A 101 -29.31 -7.09 -9.28
N VAL A 102 -29.53 -8.33 -9.74
CA VAL A 102 -28.43 -9.23 -10.09
C VAL A 102 -27.77 -8.79 -11.39
N THR A 103 -26.52 -8.35 -11.30
CA THR A 103 -25.61 -8.08 -12.41
C THR A 103 -24.27 -8.75 -12.11
N CYS A 104 -23.38 -8.94 -13.09
CA CYS A 104 -22.06 -9.52 -12.83
C CYS A 104 -21.28 -8.73 -11.77
N LEU A 105 -21.36 -7.40 -11.78
CA LEU A 105 -20.76 -6.55 -10.75
C LEU A 105 -21.38 -6.79 -9.38
N ASN A 106 -22.71 -6.80 -9.30
CA ASN A 106 -23.42 -6.95 -8.03
C ASN A 106 -23.24 -8.34 -7.43
N LEU A 107 -23.10 -9.37 -8.27
CA LEU A 107 -22.73 -10.72 -7.84
C LEU A 107 -21.32 -10.73 -7.26
N GLY A 108 -20.35 -10.08 -7.93
CA GLY A 108 -18.99 -9.94 -7.41
C GLY A 108 -18.92 -9.21 -6.08
N VAL A 109 -19.67 -8.10 -5.95
CA VAL A 109 -19.81 -7.37 -4.68
C VAL A 109 -20.40 -8.27 -3.60
N LEU A 110 -21.45 -9.03 -3.91
CA LEU A 110 -22.09 -9.93 -2.95
C LEU A 110 -21.12 -11.02 -2.47
N LEU A 111 -20.38 -11.65 -3.39
CA LEU A 111 -19.36 -12.64 -3.06
C LEU A 111 -18.32 -12.04 -2.12
N ALA A 112 -17.71 -10.91 -2.47
CA ALA A 112 -16.72 -10.23 -1.63
C ALA A 112 -17.28 -9.87 -0.24
N LEU A 113 -18.54 -9.44 -0.14
CA LEU A 113 -19.20 -9.14 1.14
C LEU A 113 -19.40 -10.39 2.02
N THR A 114 -19.70 -11.55 1.41
CA THR A 114 -20.00 -12.79 2.15
C THR A 114 -18.78 -13.67 2.44
N THR A 115 -17.77 -13.67 1.56
CA THR A 115 -16.58 -14.52 1.70
C THR A 115 -15.36 -13.75 2.23
N GLY A 116 -15.39 -12.41 2.17
CA GLY A 116 -14.26 -11.58 2.55
C GLY A 116 -13.09 -11.59 1.56
N MET A 117 -13.32 -12.11 0.33
CA MET A 117 -12.31 -12.14 -0.72
C MET A 117 -11.85 -10.74 -1.13
N ARG A 118 -10.56 -10.61 -1.43
CA ARG A 118 -10.00 -9.41 -2.05
C ARG A 118 -10.45 -9.32 -3.50
N ILE A 119 -10.50 -8.10 -4.04
CA ILE A 119 -10.87 -7.88 -5.45
C ILE A 119 -9.99 -8.65 -6.43
N GLY A 120 -8.70 -8.85 -6.12
CA GLY A 120 -7.79 -9.62 -6.95
C GLY A 120 -8.13 -11.12 -6.99
N GLU A 121 -8.50 -11.70 -5.85
CA GLU A 121 -8.94 -13.11 -5.73
C GLU A 121 -10.25 -13.29 -6.53
N LEU A 122 -11.18 -12.35 -6.38
CA LEU A 122 -12.44 -12.36 -7.12
C LEU A 122 -12.25 -12.22 -8.64
N CYS A 123 -11.29 -11.41 -9.09
CA CYS A 123 -10.97 -11.28 -10.51
C CYS A 123 -10.22 -12.49 -11.09
N ALA A 124 -9.56 -13.28 -10.25
CA ALA A 124 -8.85 -14.48 -10.67
C ALA A 124 -9.74 -15.74 -10.63
N LEU A 125 -10.87 -15.69 -9.92
CA LEU A 125 -11.79 -16.81 -9.70
C LEU A 125 -12.31 -17.42 -11.00
N GLN A 126 -12.15 -18.74 -11.15
CA GLN A 126 -12.61 -19.51 -12.29
C GLN A 126 -13.69 -20.51 -11.89
N TRP A 127 -14.41 -21.05 -12.89
CA TRP A 127 -15.49 -22.03 -12.64
C TRP A 127 -15.01 -23.31 -11.95
N GLN A 128 -13.75 -23.70 -12.18
CA GLN A 128 -13.16 -24.88 -11.54
C GLN A 128 -12.94 -24.69 -10.03
N ASP A 129 -12.86 -23.45 -9.58
CA ASP A 129 -12.63 -23.06 -8.18
C ASP A 129 -13.96 -23.01 -7.40
N ILE A 130 -15.10 -23.17 -8.07
CA ILE A 130 -16.44 -23.05 -7.48
C ILE A 130 -17.09 -24.43 -7.35
N ASN A 131 -17.18 -24.92 -6.12
CA ASN A 131 -17.90 -26.14 -5.81
C ASN A 131 -19.34 -25.86 -5.36
N VAL A 132 -20.24 -25.73 -6.34
CA VAL A 132 -21.67 -25.43 -6.10
C VAL A 132 -22.36 -26.52 -5.25
N LYS A 133 -21.89 -27.77 -5.29
CA LYS A 133 -22.49 -28.88 -4.53
C LYS A 133 -22.25 -28.75 -3.03
N HIS A 134 -21.09 -28.22 -2.65
CA HIS A 134 -20.71 -28.04 -1.26
C HIS A 134 -20.83 -26.58 -0.79
N GLY A 135 -21.10 -25.64 -1.71
CA GLY A 135 -21.14 -24.21 -1.42
C GLY A 135 -19.77 -23.65 -1.05
N VAL A 136 -18.70 -24.23 -1.60
CA VAL A 136 -17.31 -23.88 -1.30
C VAL A 136 -16.67 -23.19 -2.51
N VAL A 137 -15.84 -22.19 -2.22
CA VAL A 137 -14.93 -21.56 -3.19
C VAL A 137 -13.52 -21.93 -2.73
N ASP A 138 -12.79 -22.66 -3.57
CA ASP A 138 -11.41 -23.08 -3.31
C ASP A 138 -10.44 -22.03 -3.90
N ASP A 139 -9.31 -21.78 -3.23
CA ASP A 139 -8.24 -20.84 -3.66
C ASP A 139 -7.02 -21.60 -4.22
#